data_AF-A0A5B9PHV2-F1
#
_entry.id   AF-A0A5B9PHV2-F1
#
_cell.length_a   1.000
_cell.length_b   1.000
_cell.length_c   1.000
_cell.angle_alpha   90.00
_cell.angle_beta   90.00
_cell.angle_gamma   90.00
#
_symmetry.space_group_name_H-M   'P 1'
#
loop_
_entity.id
_entity.type
_entity.pdbx_description
1 polymer ?
#
loop_
_entity_poly.entity_id
_entity_poly.type
_entity_poly.pdbx_seq_one_letter_code
_entity_poly.pdbx_strand_id
1 'polypeptide(L)'
;MKNQNVLIVSHRRSGTHLTIDSIRNNFPRMMAQEYVVLETFDPAHQCFQSVPELRQLTANGERIIKTHFPFDAVPDLPTEEARYSTELFHDSKLIYVVRNGLDVMASLYEFRRGHKKEVEEMSFSQFIREPSYVKYAGSMDKVTYWANHVESWLNSPLKEKILVVQFEDWMQDYAQTLKKIGKHLDMKRDWFKTDVRLGKRQKKKAQIERTWVEPRKGKMGDYLNYFSQEDLDYFFDRCENVMTRLGYRVEDFATAAKF
;
A
#
# COMPACT_ATOMS: atom_id res chain seq x y z
N MET A 1 19.54 -18.89 11.73
CA MET A 1 19.02 -18.03 10.65
C MET A 1 18.91 -16.62 11.20
N LYS A 2 19.46 -15.60 10.52
CA LYS A 2 19.33 -14.20 10.93
C LYS A 2 17.86 -13.78 10.81
N ASN A 3 17.32 -13.08 11.80
CA ASN A 3 15.98 -12.55 11.69
C ASN A 3 15.93 -11.51 10.56
N GLN A 4 14.90 -11.56 9.71
CA GLN A 4 14.71 -10.62 8.62
C GLN A 4 13.66 -9.58 9.00
N ASN A 5 13.80 -8.38 8.47
CA ASN A 5 12.73 -7.38 8.49
C ASN A 5 11.60 -7.81 7.55
N VAL A 6 10.41 -7.23 7.73
CA VAL A 6 9.27 -7.37 6.83
C VAL A 6 9.06 -6.04 6.15
N LEU A 7 9.36 -5.96 4.86
CA LEU A 7 9.14 -4.75 4.07
C LEU A 7 7.79 -4.84 3.36
N ILE A 8 6.87 -3.96 3.78
CA ILE A 8 5.54 -3.82 3.22
C ILE A 8 5.55 -2.62 2.27
N VAL A 9 5.44 -2.93 0.99
CA VAL A 9 5.42 -1.94 -0.08
C VAL A 9 3.99 -1.82 -0.60
N SER A 10 3.56 -0.62 -0.98
CA SER A 10 2.26 -0.43 -1.61
C SER A 10 2.19 0.92 -2.29
N HIS A 11 1.40 1.07 -3.35
CA HIS A 11 0.96 2.42 -3.72
C HIS A 11 0.08 2.99 -2.59
N ARG A 12 0.09 4.32 -2.40
CA ARG A 12 -0.77 4.98 -1.40
C ARG A 12 -2.22 4.55 -1.58
N ARG A 13 -2.95 4.36 -0.47
CA ARG A 13 -4.37 3.97 -0.42
C ARG A 13 -4.70 2.53 -0.85
N SER A 14 -3.71 1.65 -0.94
CA SER A 14 -3.90 0.24 -1.33
C SER A 14 -4.11 -0.74 -0.17
N GLY A 15 -4.29 -0.27 1.08
CA GLY A 15 -4.48 -1.19 2.22
C GLY A 15 -3.24 -1.44 3.08
N THR A 16 -2.23 -0.57 3.02
CA THR A 16 -0.94 -0.76 3.69
C THR A 16 -1.05 -1.03 5.18
N HIS A 17 -1.76 -0.18 5.92
CA HIS A 17 -1.86 -0.30 7.36
C HIS A 17 -2.78 -1.48 7.77
N LEU A 18 -3.59 -2.06 6.88
CA LEU A 18 -4.50 -3.19 7.17
C LEU A 18 -3.62 -4.40 7.20
N THR A 19 -2.69 -4.47 6.25
CA THR A 19 -1.62 -5.45 6.25
C THR A 19 -0.73 -5.29 7.48
N ILE A 20 -0.27 -4.06 7.80
CA ILE A 20 0.53 -3.81 9.02
C ILE A 20 -0.21 -4.27 10.28
N ASP A 21 -1.42 -3.78 10.51
CA ASP A 21 -2.19 -4.08 11.71
C ASP A 21 -2.57 -5.55 11.77
N SER A 22 -2.90 -6.18 10.63
CA SER A 22 -3.17 -7.62 10.58
C SER A 22 -1.95 -8.43 10.97
N ILE A 23 -0.76 -8.03 10.53
CA ILE A 23 0.49 -8.69 10.90
C ILE A 23 0.78 -8.47 12.39
N ARG A 24 0.79 -7.22 12.84
CA ARG A 24 1.06 -6.86 14.24
C ARG A 24 0.11 -7.58 15.18
N ASN A 25 -1.19 -7.62 14.90
CA ASN A 25 -2.18 -8.22 15.81
C ASN A 25 -2.32 -9.76 15.73
N ASN A 26 -1.58 -10.44 14.83
CA ASN A 26 -1.72 -11.90 14.67
C ASN A 26 -0.38 -12.68 14.68
N PHE A 27 0.78 -11.98 14.67
CA PHE A 27 2.10 -12.61 14.79
C PHE A 27 2.85 -12.04 16.00
N PRO A 28 3.02 -12.82 17.09
CA PRO A 28 3.62 -12.34 18.34
C PRO A 28 5.01 -11.69 18.18
N ARG A 29 5.82 -12.20 17.24
CA ARG A 29 7.14 -11.63 16.91
C ARG A 29 7.06 -10.18 16.39
N MET A 30 5.90 -9.74 15.91
CA MET A 30 5.65 -8.43 15.32
C MET A 30 4.77 -7.53 16.20
N MET A 31 4.14 -8.05 17.26
CA MET A 31 3.18 -7.30 18.08
C MET A 31 3.82 -6.07 18.74
N ALA A 32 4.93 -6.26 19.44
CA ALA A 32 5.53 -5.23 20.29
C ALA A 32 6.35 -4.17 19.53
N GLN A 33 6.49 -4.29 18.21
CA GLN A 33 7.39 -3.44 17.44
C GLN A 33 6.61 -2.34 16.71
N GLU A 34 7.05 -1.09 16.91
CA GLU A 34 6.64 -0.01 16.02
C GLU A 34 7.17 -0.28 14.60
N TYR A 35 6.37 0.11 13.61
CA TYR A 35 6.77 0.03 12.21
C TYR A 35 7.58 1.27 11.83
N VAL A 36 8.54 1.08 10.94
CA VAL A 36 9.38 2.16 10.39
C VAL A 36 8.79 2.61 9.05
N VAL A 37 8.78 3.91 8.78
CA VAL A 37 8.43 4.47 7.47
C VAL A 37 9.73 4.79 6.75
N LEU A 38 9.98 4.20 5.59
CA LEU A 38 11.26 4.36 4.90
C LEU A 38 11.48 5.79 4.42
N GLU A 39 10.42 6.47 3.99
CA GLU A 39 10.43 7.84 3.50
C GLU A 39 10.83 8.88 4.56
N THR A 40 10.99 8.50 5.84
CA THR A 40 11.47 9.43 6.88
C THR A 40 12.91 9.86 6.65
N PHE A 41 13.70 9.19 5.80
CA PHE A 41 15.00 9.72 5.39
C PHE A 41 14.92 10.95 4.48
N ASP A 42 13.76 11.30 3.90
CA ASP A 42 13.66 12.54 3.11
C ASP A 42 13.70 13.73 4.08
N PRO A 43 14.65 14.68 3.96
CA PRO A 43 14.73 15.86 4.84
C PRO A 43 13.45 16.71 4.86
N ALA A 44 12.60 16.62 3.83
CA ALA A 44 11.31 17.29 3.79
C ALA A 44 10.19 16.56 4.57
N HIS A 45 10.45 15.35 5.07
CA HIS A 45 9.49 14.58 5.86
C HIS A 45 9.35 15.17 7.28
N GLN A 46 8.12 15.34 7.76
CA GLN A 46 7.85 15.97 9.08
C GLN A 46 8.46 15.21 10.26
N CYS A 47 8.67 13.91 10.10
CA CYS A 47 9.31 13.04 11.08
C CYS A 47 10.66 12.56 10.54
N PHE A 48 11.51 13.47 10.07
CA PHE A 48 12.80 13.11 9.47
C PHE A 48 13.65 12.24 10.40
N GLN A 49 14.28 11.21 9.83
CA GLN A 49 15.25 10.33 10.49
C GLN A 49 16.39 10.05 9.51
N SER A 50 17.62 10.24 9.94
CA SER A 50 18.80 9.95 9.13
C SER A 50 18.94 8.44 8.84
N VAL A 51 19.63 8.09 7.75
CA VAL A 51 19.91 6.68 7.41
C VAL A 51 20.59 5.92 8.57
N PRO A 52 21.58 6.48 9.30
CA PRO A 52 22.14 5.81 10.48
C PRO A 52 21.12 5.47 11.57
N GLU A 53 20.17 6.36 11.87
CA GLU A 53 19.11 6.11 12.86
C GLU A 53 18.17 4.99 12.37
N LEU A 54 17.77 5.03 11.10
CA LEU A 54 16.95 3.99 10.50
C LEU A 54 17.64 2.63 10.49
N ARG A 55 18.96 2.59 10.23
CA ARG A 55 19.77 1.37 10.32
C ARG A 55 19.78 0.81 11.73
N GLN A 56 19.89 1.65 12.75
CA GLN A 56 19.82 1.20 14.15
C GLN A 56 18.46 0.57 14.46
N LEU A 57 17.37 1.17 14.00
CA LEU A 57 16.02 0.65 14.21
C LEU A 57 15.81 -0.72 13.56
N THR A 58 16.42 -0.95 12.41
CA THR A 58 16.22 -2.14 11.56
C THR A 58 17.31 -3.22 11.71
N ALA A 59 18.37 -2.96 12.49
CA ALA A 59 19.56 -3.82 12.60
C ALA A 59 19.26 -5.25 13.11
N ASN A 60 18.31 -5.40 14.04
CA ASN A 60 18.02 -6.67 14.70
C ASN A 60 17.14 -7.62 13.87
N GLY A 61 16.63 -7.17 12.72
CA GLY A 61 15.55 -7.86 12.02
C GLY A 61 14.21 -7.71 12.77
N GLU A 62 13.16 -8.38 12.29
CA GLU A 62 11.83 -8.38 12.92
C GLU A 62 11.14 -7.02 13.02
N ARG A 63 11.57 -6.03 12.23
CA ARG A 63 10.83 -4.78 12.06
C ARG A 63 9.92 -4.87 10.86
N ILE A 64 8.72 -4.32 11.01
CA ILE A 64 7.90 -3.94 9.87
C ILE A 64 8.44 -2.61 9.35
N ILE A 65 8.80 -2.58 8.08
CA ILE A 65 9.19 -1.37 7.36
C ILE A 65 8.12 -1.14 6.30
N LYS A 66 7.65 0.09 6.17
CA LYS A 66 6.65 0.50 5.19
C LYS A 66 7.29 1.43 4.18
N THR A 67 6.91 1.29 2.90
CA THR A 67 7.21 2.31 1.89
C THR A 67 6.16 2.40 0.79
N HIS A 68 6.10 3.57 0.16
CA HIS A 68 5.35 3.92 -1.05
C HIS A 68 6.28 4.30 -2.21
N PHE A 69 7.59 4.03 -2.10
CA PHE A 69 8.49 4.23 -3.24
C PHE A 69 8.17 3.25 -4.37
N PRO A 70 8.07 3.73 -5.62
CA PRO A 70 8.18 2.83 -6.77
C PRO A 70 9.60 2.27 -6.81
N PHE A 71 9.76 1.04 -7.30
CA PHE A 71 11.06 0.36 -7.29
C PHE A 71 12.10 1.15 -8.10
N ASP A 72 11.69 1.66 -9.25
CA ASP A 72 12.58 2.35 -10.19
C ASP A 72 12.97 3.78 -9.77
N ALA A 73 12.39 4.31 -8.69
CA ALA A 73 12.82 5.60 -8.14
C ALA A 73 13.97 5.49 -7.13
N VAL A 74 14.32 4.28 -6.67
CA VAL A 74 15.43 4.08 -5.73
C VAL A 74 16.76 4.60 -6.27
N PRO A 75 17.13 4.37 -7.55
CA PRO A 75 18.35 4.93 -8.13
C PRO A 75 18.41 6.47 -8.15
N ASP A 76 17.26 7.16 -8.12
CA ASP A 76 17.18 8.63 -8.13
C ASP A 76 17.29 9.25 -6.74
N LEU A 77 17.34 8.42 -5.69
CA LEU A 77 17.60 8.88 -4.32
C LEU A 77 19.06 9.31 -4.14
N PRO A 78 19.37 10.16 -3.14
CA PRO A 78 20.76 10.39 -2.80
C PRO A 78 21.46 9.08 -2.39
N THR A 79 22.79 9.04 -2.60
CA THR A 79 23.56 7.78 -2.59
C THR A 79 23.38 6.94 -1.33
N GLU A 80 23.28 7.56 -0.16
CA GLU A 80 23.16 6.84 1.11
C GLU A 80 21.79 6.17 1.26
N GLU A 81 20.73 6.89 0.93
CA GLU A 81 19.32 6.47 0.95
C GLU A 81 19.05 5.41 -0.11
N ALA A 82 19.59 5.58 -1.32
CA ALA A 82 19.51 4.60 -2.41
C ALA A 82 20.14 3.26 -1.98
N ARG A 83 21.35 3.33 -1.40
CA ARG A 83 22.05 2.14 -0.89
C ARG A 83 21.27 1.47 0.24
N TYR A 84 20.81 2.25 1.22
CA TYR A 84 20.04 1.70 2.35
C TYR A 84 18.71 1.08 1.90
N SER A 85 17.99 1.73 0.99
CA SER A 85 16.75 1.19 0.41
C SER A 85 17.01 -0.12 -0.33
N THR A 86 18.07 -0.17 -1.15
CA THR A 86 18.47 -1.38 -1.87
C THR A 86 18.78 -2.54 -0.92
N GLU A 87 19.58 -2.29 0.13
CA GLU A 87 19.87 -3.29 1.16
C GLU A 87 18.59 -3.81 1.82
N LEU A 88 17.68 -2.91 2.23
CA LEU A 88 16.41 -3.32 2.83
C LEU A 88 15.56 -4.17 1.89
N PHE A 89 15.52 -3.84 0.59
CA PHE A 89 14.75 -4.57 -0.41
C PHE A 89 15.31 -5.99 -0.58
N HIS A 90 16.64 -6.13 -0.61
CA HIS A 90 17.32 -7.42 -0.74
C HIS A 90 17.33 -8.27 0.53
N ASP A 91 17.32 -7.66 1.72
CA ASP A 91 17.50 -8.40 2.99
C ASP A 91 16.20 -8.68 3.74
N SER A 92 15.10 -8.00 3.40
CA SER A 92 13.79 -8.17 4.07
C SER A 92 12.90 -9.22 3.41
N LYS A 93 11.93 -9.80 4.12
CA LYS A 93 10.79 -10.49 3.50
C LYS A 93 9.87 -9.44 2.87
N LEU A 94 9.45 -9.64 1.61
CA LEU A 94 8.76 -8.61 0.82
C LEU A 94 7.28 -8.93 0.68
N ILE A 95 6.44 -7.98 1.07
CA ILE A 95 5.00 -8.02 0.82
C ILE A 95 4.64 -6.79 -0.01
N TYR A 96 4.12 -7.00 -1.22
CA TYR A 96 3.59 -5.92 -2.04
C TYR A 96 2.07 -5.91 -1.98
N VAL A 97 1.50 -4.84 -1.40
CA VAL A 97 0.05 -4.69 -1.27
C VAL A 97 -0.48 -3.84 -2.41
N VAL A 98 -1.36 -4.42 -3.21
CA VAL A 98 -2.02 -3.79 -4.36
C VAL A 98 -3.53 -3.71 -4.13
N ARG A 99 -4.20 -2.84 -4.87
CA ARG A 99 -5.64 -2.65 -4.85
C ARG A 99 -6.09 -2.24 -6.23
N ASN A 100 -7.35 -2.52 -6.57
CA ASN A 100 -7.99 -2.00 -7.78
C ASN A 100 -7.72 -0.49 -7.93
N GLY A 101 -7.11 -0.10 -9.06
CA GLY A 101 -6.70 1.27 -9.31
C GLY A 101 -7.86 2.27 -9.33
N LEU A 102 -9.05 1.86 -9.74
CA LEU A 102 -10.26 2.70 -9.69
C LEU A 102 -10.59 3.09 -8.24
N ASP A 103 -10.61 2.11 -7.34
CA ASP A 103 -10.84 2.32 -5.91
C ASP A 103 -9.69 3.10 -5.23
N VAL A 104 -8.46 2.94 -5.72
CA VAL A 104 -7.31 3.75 -5.28
C VAL A 104 -7.53 5.21 -5.63
N MET A 105 -7.94 5.54 -6.86
CA MET A 105 -8.20 6.92 -7.27
C MET A 105 -9.31 7.56 -6.46
N ALA A 106 -10.45 6.88 -6.31
CA ALA A 106 -11.57 7.34 -5.49
C ALA A 106 -11.14 7.56 -4.03
N SER A 107 -10.37 6.63 -3.44
CA SER A 107 -9.88 6.79 -2.07
C SER A 107 -8.85 7.92 -1.95
N LEU A 108 -8.02 8.15 -2.97
CA LEU A 108 -6.99 9.19 -2.95
C LEU A 108 -7.61 10.58 -3.06
N TYR A 109 -8.63 10.74 -3.93
CA TYR A 109 -9.40 11.96 -4.06
C TYR A 109 -10.03 12.36 -2.72
N GLU A 110 -10.79 11.46 -2.10
CA GLU A 110 -11.45 11.72 -0.82
C GLU A 110 -10.47 12.01 0.32
N PHE A 111 -9.35 11.29 0.35
CA PHE A 111 -8.29 11.55 1.32
C PHE A 111 -7.73 12.97 1.13
N ARG A 112 -7.43 13.39 -0.11
CA ARG A 112 -6.89 14.72 -0.37
C ARG A 112 -7.92 15.82 -0.15
N ARG A 113 -9.16 15.60 -0.56
CA ARG A 113 -10.29 16.53 -0.38
C ARG A 113 -10.46 16.96 1.07
N GLY A 114 -10.35 16.01 2.01
CA GLY A 114 -10.45 16.30 3.44
C GLY A 114 -9.23 17.02 4.06
N HIS A 115 -8.13 17.22 3.32
CA HIS A 115 -6.88 17.79 3.86
C HIS A 115 -6.36 19.00 3.06
N LYS A 116 -6.89 19.25 1.86
CA LYS A 116 -6.39 20.26 0.93
C LYS A 116 -7.56 21.00 0.31
N LYS A 117 -7.67 22.30 0.63
CA LYS A 117 -8.73 23.17 0.12
C LYS A 117 -8.75 23.20 -1.41
N GLU A 118 -7.59 23.18 -2.06
CA GLU A 118 -7.51 23.13 -3.53
C GLU A 118 -8.18 21.88 -4.15
N VAL A 119 -8.23 20.76 -3.42
CA VAL A 119 -8.87 19.51 -3.88
C VAL A 119 -10.35 19.48 -3.50
N GLU A 120 -10.74 20.18 -2.43
CA GLU A 120 -12.14 20.37 -2.05
C GLU A 120 -12.96 21.04 -3.14
N GLU A 121 -12.37 22.02 -3.81
CA GLU A 121 -13.00 22.79 -4.89
C GLU A 121 -12.84 22.12 -6.27
N MET A 122 -12.09 21.00 -6.36
CA MET A 122 -11.75 20.31 -7.61
C MET A 122 -12.69 19.13 -7.87
N SER A 123 -13.11 18.95 -9.12
CA SER A 123 -13.87 17.76 -9.52
C SER A 123 -12.99 16.49 -9.50
N PHE A 124 -13.63 15.33 -9.31
CA PHE A 124 -12.92 14.03 -9.39
C PHE A 124 -12.21 13.84 -10.75
N SER A 125 -12.89 14.21 -11.84
CA SER A 125 -12.38 14.09 -13.20
C SER A 125 -11.10 14.92 -13.41
N GLN A 126 -11.08 16.18 -12.93
CA GLN A 126 -9.85 16.99 -12.94
C GLN A 126 -8.77 16.37 -12.07
N PHE A 127 -9.14 15.93 -10.86
CA PHE A 127 -8.19 15.41 -9.88
C PHE A 127 -7.33 14.25 -10.42
N ILE A 128 -7.94 13.26 -11.09
CA ILE A 128 -7.21 12.10 -11.59
C ILE A 128 -6.26 12.44 -12.75
N ARG A 129 -6.54 13.52 -13.49
CA ARG A 129 -5.76 14.01 -14.65
C ARG A 129 -4.62 14.95 -14.26
N GLU A 130 -4.72 15.61 -13.11
CA GLU A 130 -3.66 16.46 -12.58
C GLU A 130 -2.38 15.65 -12.26
N PRO A 131 -1.18 16.24 -12.36
CA PRO A 131 0.06 15.60 -11.97
C PRO A 131 0.01 14.99 -10.55
N SER A 132 0.69 13.88 -10.37
CA SER A 132 0.81 13.25 -9.06
C SER A 132 1.66 14.11 -8.12
N TYR A 133 1.21 14.24 -6.88
CA TYR A 133 1.90 15.01 -5.85
C TYR A 133 3.14 14.30 -5.28
N VAL A 134 3.51 13.13 -5.82
CA VAL A 134 4.67 12.38 -5.36
C VAL A 134 5.90 12.92 -6.08
N LYS A 135 6.94 13.25 -5.31
CA LYS A 135 8.20 13.84 -5.80
C LYS A 135 8.80 13.10 -7.00
N TYR A 136 8.70 11.76 -7.00
CA TYR A 136 9.25 10.88 -8.03
C TYR A 136 8.28 10.59 -9.19
N ALA A 137 7.12 11.25 -9.21
CA ALA A 137 6.17 11.09 -10.29
C ALA A 137 6.49 11.93 -11.53
N GLY A 138 7.38 12.92 -11.41
CA GLY A 138 7.65 13.86 -12.50
C GLY A 138 6.37 14.56 -12.97
N SER A 139 6.10 14.52 -14.27
CA SER A 139 4.89 15.08 -14.89
C SER A 139 3.73 14.08 -15.02
N MET A 140 3.87 12.86 -14.52
CA MET A 140 2.84 11.83 -14.67
C MET A 140 1.57 12.22 -13.91
N ASP A 141 0.42 12.05 -14.57
CA ASP A 141 -0.88 12.10 -13.90
C ASP A 141 -1.01 10.97 -12.86
N LYS A 142 -2.03 11.06 -12.00
CA LYS A 142 -2.18 10.12 -10.86
C LYS A 142 -2.49 8.69 -11.30
N VAL A 143 -3.17 8.53 -12.43
CA VAL A 143 -3.52 7.22 -13.00
C VAL A 143 -2.27 6.56 -13.55
N THR A 144 -1.53 7.27 -14.40
CA THR A 144 -0.25 6.83 -14.97
C THR A 144 0.77 6.53 -13.87
N TYR A 145 0.86 7.39 -12.84
CA TYR A 145 1.76 7.16 -11.71
C TYR A 145 1.41 5.88 -10.94
N TRP A 146 0.12 5.60 -10.71
CA TRP A 146 -0.30 4.34 -10.07
C TRP A 146 0.10 3.12 -10.91
N ALA A 147 -0.13 3.17 -12.22
CA ALA A 147 0.23 2.09 -13.14
C ALA A 147 1.73 1.80 -13.08
N ASN A 148 2.54 2.86 -13.23
CA ASN A 148 4.00 2.76 -13.22
C ASN A 148 4.53 2.28 -11.86
N HIS A 149 3.92 2.73 -10.76
CA HIS A 149 4.27 2.21 -9.45
C HIS A 149 4.04 0.69 -9.37
N VAL A 150 2.89 0.19 -9.84
CA VAL A 150 2.59 -1.25 -9.81
C VAL A 150 3.56 -2.01 -10.71
N GLU A 151 3.75 -1.56 -11.94
CA GLU A 151 4.64 -2.20 -12.91
C GLU A 151 6.08 -2.24 -12.40
N SER A 152 6.60 -1.16 -11.79
CA SER A 152 7.97 -1.12 -11.25
C SER A 152 8.24 -2.27 -10.26
N TRP A 153 7.27 -2.59 -9.40
CA TRP A 153 7.41 -3.67 -8.43
C TRP A 153 7.20 -5.05 -9.05
N LEU A 154 6.19 -5.21 -9.92
CA LEU A 154 5.91 -6.48 -10.58
C LEU A 154 6.98 -6.88 -11.61
N ASN A 155 7.72 -5.92 -12.16
CA ASN A 155 8.83 -6.15 -13.08
C ASN A 155 10.21 -6.09 -12.42
N SER A 156 10.27 -5.75 -11.13
CA SER A 156 11.54 -5.67 -10.41
C SER A 156 12.31 -6.99 -10.47
N PRO A 157 13.65 -6.96 -10.37
CA PRO A 157 14.47 -8.17 -10.18
C PRO A 157 14.09 -8.99 -8.95
N LEU A 158 13.30 -8.42 -8.02
CA LEU A 158 12.86 -9.05 -6.79
C LEU A 158 11.48 -9.71 -6.91
N LYS A 159 10.81 -9.68 -8.07
CA LYS A 159 9.43 -10.18 -8.25
C LYS A 159 9.18 -11.59 -7.71
N GLU A 160 10.13 -12.51 -7.85
CA GLU A 160 10.01 -13.90 -7.36
C GLU A 160 10.06 -14.01 -5.83
N LYS A 161 10.61 -12.99 -5.16
CA LYS A 161 10.70 -12.90 -3.70
C LYS A 161 9.46 -12.21 -3.10
N ILE A 162 8.69 -11.48 -3.90
CA ILE A 162 7.57 -10.66 -3.42
C ILE A 162 6.32 -11.52 -3.23
N LEU A 163 5.73 -11.48 -2.04
CA LEU A 163 4.34 -11.88 -1.87
C LEU A 163 3.43 -10.72 -2.27
N VAL A 164 2.76 -10.83 -3.41
CA VAL A 164 1.71 -9.90 -3.80
C VAL A 164 0.42 -10.23 -3.04
N VAL A 165 -0.18 -9.23 -2.41
CA VAL A 165 -1.43 -9.34 -1.65
C VAL A 165 -2.40 -8.28 -2.15
N GLN A 166 -3.58 -8.69 -2.60
CA GLN A 166 -4.61 -7.72 -3.00
C GLN A 166 -5.39 -7.23 -1.78
N PHE A 167 -5.81 -5.98 -1.78
CA PHE A 167 -6.74 -5.45 -0.78
C PHE A 167 -8.05 -6.25 -0.78
N GLU A 168 -8.48 -6.67 -1.96
CA GLU A 168 -9.68 -7.45 -2.18
C GLU A 168 -9.60 -8.83 -1.50
N ASP A 169 -8.44 -9.49 -1.50
CA ASP A 169 -8.20 -10.73 -0.76
C ASP A 169 -8.48 -10.56 0.74
N TRP A 170 -8.02 -9.44 1.31
CA TRP A 170 -8.30 -9.11 2.71
C TRP A 170 -9.79 -8.92 2.97
N MET A 171 -10.55 -8.42 2.00
CA MET A 171 -11.99 -8.20 2.14
C MET A 171 -12.78 -9.50 2.01
N GLN A 172 -12.39 -10.36 1.08
CA GLN A 172 -13.08 -11.62 0.78
C GLN A 172 -12.77 -12.72 1.82
N ASP A 173 -11.49 -13.01 2.06
CA ASP A 173 -11.07 -14.04 3.02
C ASP A 173 -9.83 -13.60 3.81
N TYR A 174 -10.11 -12.89 4.90
CA TYR A 174 -9.09 -12.42 5.83
C TYR A 174 -8.24 -13.55 6.43
N ALA A 175 -8.89 -14.68 6.78
CA ALA A 175 -8.20 -15.77 7.46
C ALA A 175 -7.22 -16.48 6.52
N GLN A 176 -7.63 -16.71 5.28
CA GLN A 176 -6.78 -17.29 4.25
C GLN A 176 -5.67 -16.33 3.83
N THR A 177 -5.95 -15.03 3.69
CA THR A 177 -4.94 -14.01 3.38
C THR A 177 -3.87 -13.96 4.45
N LEU A 178 -4.27 -13.95 5.72
CA LEU A 178 -3.34 -13.97 6.85
C LEU A 178 -2.53 -15.28 6.89
N LYS A 179 -3.13 -16.42 6.54
CA LYS A 179 -2.42 -17.72 6.44
C LYS A 179 -1.35 -17.68 5.35
N LYS A 180 -1.65 -17.11 4.18
CA LYS A 180 -0.66 -16.91 3.08
C LYS A 180 0.53 -16.06 3.56
N ILE A 181 0.25 -14.96 4.25
CA ILE A 181 1.29 -14.08 4.82
C ILE A 181 2.13 -14.82 5.85
N GLY A 182 1.51 -15.53 6.80
CA GLY A 182 2.25 -16.27 7.83
C GLY A 182 3.20 -17.31 7.24
N LYS A 183 2.76 -18.01 6.17
CA LYS A 183 3.62 -18.93 5.42
C LYS A 183 4.81 -18.22 4.77
N HIS A 184 4.57 -17.08 4.11
CA HIS A 184 5.63 -16.32 3.45
C HIS A 184 6.67 -15.75 4.44
N LEU A 185 6.21 -15.34 5.63
CA LEU A 185 7.05 -14.79 6.69
C LEU A 185 7.74 -15.87 7.54
N ASP A 186 7.49 -17.16 7.30
CA ASP A 186 7.95 -18.26 8.13
C ASP A 186 7.55 -18.10 9.61
N MET A 187 6.36 -17.53 9.86
CA MET A 187 5.86 -17.22 11.20
C MET A 187 4.68 -18.10 11.56
N LYS A 188 4.79 -18.74 12.74
CA LYS A 188 3.64 -19.40 13.35
C LYS A 188 2.65 -18.33 13.81
N ARG A 189 1.40 -18.50 13.39
CA ARG A 189 0.28 -17.68 13.83
C ARG A 189 -0.02 -17.99 15.30
N ASP A 190 -0.43 -16.99 16.05
CA ASP A 190 -1.09 -17.23 17.32
C ASP A 190 -2.55 -17.69 17.11
N TRP A 191 -3.13 -18.36 18.11
CA TRP A 191 -4.51 -18.84 18.09
C TRP A 191 -5.54 -17.71 18.24
N PHE A 192 -5.11 -16.50 18.59
CA PHE A 192 -5.96 -15.31 18.55
C PHE A 192 -6.21 -14.85 17.11
N LYS A 193 -7.44 -15.09 16.61
CA LYS A 193 -7.90 -14.56 15.33
C LYS A 193 -8.41 -13.13 15.49
N THR A 194 -7.50 -12.17 15.54
CA THR A 194 -7.90 -10.76 15.52
C THR A 194 -8.14 -10.34 14.07
N ASP A 195 -9.40 -10.39 13.64
CA ASP A 195 -9.82 -9.71 12.42
C ASP A 195 -9.95 -8.21 12.72
N VAL A 196 -8.89 -7.47 12.38
CA VAL A 196 -8.77 -6.04 12.67
C VAL A 196 -9.85 -5.19 11.97
N ARG A 197 -10.56 -5.74 10.97
CA ARG A 197 -11.67 -5.08 10.27
C ARG A 197 -12.94 -4.99 11.11
N LEU A 198 -13.12 -5.88 12.10
CA LEU A 198 -14.37 -6.02 12.87
C LEU A 198 -14.48 -5.05 14.07
N GLY A 199 -13.73 -3.94 14.06
CA GLY A 199 -13.35 -3.13 15.21
C GLY A 199 -14.43 -2.58 16.16
N LYS A 200 -15.73 -2.68 15.84
CA LYS A 200 -16.83 -2.28 16.75
C LYS A 200 -17.69 -3.46 17.26
N ARG A 201 -17.53 -4.67 16.73
CA ARG A 201 -18.36 -5.85 17.10
C ARG A 201 -17.69 -6.81 18.10
N GLN A 202 -16.38 -6.73 18.32
CA GLN A 202 -15.72 -7.53 19.36
C GLN A 202 -15.88 -6.85 20.73
N LYS A 203 -16.95 -7.22 21.43
CA LYS A 203 -17.11 -6.93 22.86
C LYS A 203 -15.96 -7.59 23.66
N LYS A 204 -15.16 -6.74 24.32
CA LYS A 204 -14.50 -6.98 25.63
C LYS A 204 -13.19 -7.80 25.77
N LYS A 205 -12.43 -8.23 24.76
CA LYS A 205 -11.20 -9.03 25.07
C LYS A 205 -9.87 -8.78 24.32
N ALA A 206 -9.75 -7.89 23.34
CA ALA A 206 -8.45 -7.59 22.73
C ALA A 206 -8.28 -6.08 22.51
N GLN A 207 -7.23 -5.48 23.10
CA GLN A 207 -6.75 -4.16 22.68
C GLN A 207 -6.11 -4.33 21.30
N ILE A 208 -6.85 -3.97 20.25
CA ILE A 208 -6.34 -4.01 18.88
C ILE A 208 -5.43 -2.79 18.70
N GLU A 209 -4.14 -3.03 18.48
CA GLU A 209 -3.21 -1.98 18.10
C GLU A 209 -3.53 -1.53 16.67
N ARG A 210 -3.75 -0.22 16.48
CA ARG A 210 -4.10 0.34 15.17
C ARG A 210 -3.11 1.41 14.77
N THR A 211 -2.68 1.34 13.53
CA THR A 211 -1.80 2.36 12.93
C THR A 211 -2.54 3.30 11.97
N TRP A 212 -3.84 3.06 11.74
CA TRP A 212 -4.68 3.88 10.86
C TRP A 212 -5.32 5.08 11.56
N VAL A 213 -5.47 6.19 10.82
CA VAL A 213 -6.61 7.10 10.94
C VAL A 213 -7.83 6.39 10.33
N GLU A 214 -8.98 6.35 11.01
CA GLU A 214 -10.14 5.49 10.69
C GLU A 214 -10.37 5.26 9.18
N PRO A 215 -10.50 4.00 8.70
CA PRO A 215 -10.76 3.74 7.30
C PRO A 215 -12.11 4.35 6.90
N ARG A 216 -12.10 5.34 6.01
CA ARG A 216 -13.29 6.10 5.56
C ARG A 216 -14.50 5.20 5.26
N LYS A 217 -14.30 4.19 4.41
CA LYS A 217 -15.32 3.18 4.07
C LYS A 217 -14.79 1.75 4.12
N GLY A 218 -13.54 1.52 3.70
CA GLY A 218 -12.90 0.19 3.74
C GLY A 218 -13.62 -0.86 2.89
N LYS A 219 -14.20 -0.47 1.74
CA LYS A 219 -15.02 -1.33 0.86
C LYS A 219 -14.46 -1.36 -0.56
N MET A 220 -14.77 -2.43 -1.28
CA MET A 220 -14.55 -2.56 -2.73
C MET A 220 -15.69 -1.87 -3.48
N GLY A 221 -15.42 -1.33 -4.66
CA GLY A 221 -16.44 -0.80 -5.58
C GLY A 221 -16.91 0.63 -5.26
N ASP A 222 -16.19 1.36 -4.43
CA ASP A 222 -16.56 2.73 -4.07
C ASP A 222 -16.35 3.70 -5.25
N TYR A 223 -15.49 3.34 -6.20
CA TYR A 223 -15.24 4.07 -7.45
C TYR A 223 -16.51 4.33 -8.28
N LEU A 224 -17.55 3.50 -8.15
CA LEU A 224 -18.84 3.66 -8.83
C LEU A 224 -19.52 5.01 -8.51
N ASN A 225 -19.19 5.63 -7.38
CA ASN A 225 -19.75 6.92 -6.99
C ASN A 225 -19.01 8.12 -7.57
N TYR A 226 -17.94 7.89 -8.35
CA TYR A 226 -17.00 8.95 -8.75
C TYR A 226 -16.74 8.97 -10.26
N PHE A 227 -16.56 7.80 -10.87
CA PHE A 227 -16.16 7.70 -12.27
C PHE A 227 -17.34 7.91 -13.21
N SER A 228 -17.23 8.87 -14.13
CA SER A 228 -18.01 8.91 -15.36
C SER A 228 -17.48 7.90 -16.39
N GLN A 229 -18.21 7.69 -17.49
CA GLN A 229 -17.70 6.84 -18.58
C GLN A 229 -16.41 7.43 -19.20
N GLU A 230 -16.35 8.75 -19.39
CA GLU A 230 -15.13 9.41 -19.90
C GLU A 230 -13.93 9.23 -18.96
N ASP A 231 -14.17 9.17 -17.64
CA ASP A 231 -13.12 8.89 -16.65
C ASP A 231 -12.67 7.44 -16.69
N LEU A 232 -13.58 6.49 -16.93
CA LEU A 232 -13.24 5.08 -17.12
C LEU A 232 -12.41 4.89 -18.38
N ASP A 233 -12.81 5.49 -19.50
CA ASP A 233 -12.10 5.42 -20.77
C ASP A 233 -10.68 6.00 -20.61
N TYR A 234 -10.56 7.17 -19.99
CA TYR A 234 -9.27 7.78 -19.66
C TYR A 234 -8.39 6.88 -18.79
N PHE A 235 -9.01 6.22 -17.81
CA PHE A 235 -8.30 5.34 -16.88
C PHE A 235 -7.78 4.09 -17.58
N PHE A 236 -8.62 3.39 -18.34
CA PHE A 236 -8.25 2.15 -19.00
C PHE A 236 -7.24 2.36 -20.13
N ASP A 237 -7.31 3.48 -20.86
CA ASP A 237 -6.30 3.91 -21.84
C ASP A 237 -4.86 3.91 -21.25
N ARG A 238 -4.72 4.19 -19.95
CA ARG A 238 -3.42 4.23 -19.24
C ARG A 238 -3.06 2.94 -18.51
N CYS A 239 -4.06 2.15 -18.12
CA CYS A 239 -3.90 1.15 -17.05
C CYS A 239 -4.43 -0.25 -17.38
N GLU A 240 -5.00 -0.47 -18.56
CA GLU A 240 -5.64 -1.76 -18.89
C GLU A 240 -4.69 -2.97 -18.72
N ASN A 241 -3.46 -2.85 -19.20
CA ASN A 241 -2.47 -3.93 -19.11
C ASN A 241 -2.16 -4.32 -17.65
N VAL A 242 -1.94 -3.31 -16.79
CA VAL A 242 -1.62 -3.55 -15.39
C VAL A 242 -2.83 -4.07 -14.62
N MET A 243 -4.05 -3.60 -14.95
CA MET A 243 -5.30 -4.10 -14.38
C MET A 243 -5.51 -5.58 -14.71
N THR A 244 -5.35 -5.94 -15.98
CA THR A 244 -5.47 -7.32 -16.47
C THR A 244 -4.46 -8.23 -15.81
N ARG A 245 -3.21 -7.78 -15.68
CA ARG A 245 -2.14 -8.53 -15.00
C ARG A 245 -2.43 -8.79 -13.53
N LEU A 246 -3.11 -7.86 -12.84
CA LEU A 246 -3.59 -8.04 -11.47
C LEU A 246 -4.87 -8.89 -11.39
N GLY A 247 -5.45 -9.30 -12.51
CA GLY A 247 -6.66 -10.11 -12.58
C GLY A 247 -7.96 -9.31 -12.52
N TYR A 248 -7.90 -7.98 -12.68
CA TYR A 248 -9.08 -7.14 -12.83
C TYR A 248 -9.45 -7.05 -14.32
N ARG A 249 -10.57 -7.63 -14.73
CA ARG A 249 -10.99 -7.64 -16.14
C ARG A 249 -11.75 -6.36 -16.47
N VAL A 250 -11.40 -5.72 -17.60
CA VAL A 250 -12.06 -4.46 -18.01
C VAL A 250 -13.56 -4.65 -18.21
N GLU A 251 -13.97 -5.82 -18.71
CA GLU A 251 -15.39 -6.15 -18.90
C GLU A 251 -16.21 -6.07 -17.60
N ASP A 252 -15.60 -6.35 -16.44
CA ASP A 252 -16.26 -6.29 -15.14
C ASP A 252 -16.62 -4.84 -14.74
N PHE A 253 -16.01 -3.84 -15.39
CA PHE A 253 -16.19 -2.42 -15.13
C PHE A 253 -17.04 -1.71 -16.19
N ALA A 254 -17.23 -2.33 -17.37
CA ALA A 254 -17.89 -1.73 -18.53
C ALA A 254 -19.41 -1.51 -18.37
N THR A 255 -20.01 -1.89 -17.24
CA THR A 255 -21.45 -1.72 -16.98
C THR A 255 -21.76 -0.78 -15.79
N ALA A 256 -20.74 -0.15 -15.22
CA ALA A 256 -20.83 0.64 -14.00
C ALA A 256 -21.54 2.00 -14.16
N ALA A 257 -21.56 2.57 -15.36
CA ALA A 257 -22.14 3.89 -15.64
C ALA A 257 -23.60 3.76 -16.13
N LYS A 258 -24.47 3.21 -15.31
CA LYS A 258 -25.92 3.46 -15.42
C LYS A 258 -26.39 3.96 -14.08
N PHE A 259 -26.54 5.28 -13.97
CA PHE A 259 -27.56 6.08 -13.28
C PHE A 259 -27.00 7.47 -12.95
#